data_AF-E5ANJ3-F1
#
_entry.id   AF-E5ANJ3-F1
#
_cell.length_a   1.000
_cell.length_b   1.000
_cell.length_c   1.000
_cell.angle_alpha   90.00
_cell.angle_beta   90.00
_cell.angle_gamma   90.00
#
_symmetry.space_group_name_H-M   'P 1'
#
loop_
_entity.id
_entity.type
_entity.pdbx_description
1 polymer ?
#
loop_
_entity_poly.entity_id
_entity_poly.type
_entity_poly.pdbx_seq_one_letter_code
_entity_poly.pdbx_strand_id
1 'polypeptide(L)'
;MYNMKTDWSLIRDTLNAAIDSCEALEQAGYDEQHRTLTIDVDGKPITVQAFLISAWTMPERVRYHIIRARHDSEIDLPYVPETARVLNAVAAACAELVGAGDHPPAKAAIQSMSHWYRNHFDAYVPNAIMSRKDSTG
;
A
#
# COMPACT_ATOMS: atom_id res chain seq x y z
N MET A 1 -6.89 19.91 -20.03
CA MET A 1 -6.36 19.63 -18.68
C MET A 1 -6.79 18.21 -18.32
N TYR A 2 -5.86 17.25 -18.32
CA TYR A 2 -6.17 15.85 -17.97
C TYR A 2 -6.46 15.81 -16.46
N ASN A 3 -7.68 15.48 -16.07
CA ASN A 3 -8.02 15.29 -14.66
C ASN A 3 -7.73 13.83 -14.31
N MET A 4 -6.62 13.57 -13.61
CA MET A 4 -6.33 12.24 -13.10
C MET A 4 -7.44 11.85 -12.12
N LYS A 5 -8.21 10.82 -12.46
CA LYS A 5 -9.20 10.22 -11.57
C LYS A 5 -8.62 8.92 -11.01
N THR A 6 -8.41 8.91 -9.71
CA THR A 6 -7.97 7.73 -8.96
C THR A 6 -9.12 7.27 -8.09
N ASP A 7 -9.45 5.98 -8.14
CA ASP A 7 -10.33 5.37 -7.15
C ASP A 7 -9.56 5.15 -5.85
N TRP A 8 -9.54 6.17 -5.00
CA TRP A 8 -8.89 6.12 -3.69
C TRP A 8 -9.59 5.21 -2.69
N SER A 9 -10.87 4.84 -2.91
CA SER A 9 -11.55 3.87 -2.05
C SER A 9 -10.94 2.50 -2.27
N LEU A 10 -10.90 2.05 -3.53
CA LEU A 10 -10.35 0.74 -3.89
C LEU A 10 -8.90 0.55 -3.38
N ILE A 11 -8.06 1.58 -3.50
CA ILE A 11 -6.67 1.52 -3.01
C ILE A 11 -6.64 1.35 -1.48
N ARG A 12 -7.43 2.14 -0.75
CA ARG A 12 -7.49 2.06 0.71
C ARG A 12 -8.04 0.72 1.17
N ASP A 13 -9.11 0.25 0.54
CA ASP A 13 -9.76 -1.03 0.88
C ASP A 13 -8.79 -2.19 0.67
N THR A 14 -8.04 -2.19 -0.44
CA THR A 14 -7.03 -3.22 -0.73
C THR A 14 -5.87 -3.20 0.27
N LEU A 15 -5.34 -2.02 0.60
CA LEU A 15 -4.24 -1.89 1.56
C LEU A 15 -4.67 -2.26 2.97
N ASN A 16 -5.86 -1.82 3.41
CA ASN A 16 -6.41 -2.17 4.71
C ASN A 16 -6.63 -3.68 4.82
N ALA A 17 -7.23 -4.33 3.81
CA ALA A 17 -7.40 -5.78 3.83
C ALA A 17 -6.08 -6.55 3.99
N ALA A 18 -4.99 -6.06 3.38
CA ALA A 18 -3.66 -6.63 3.56
C ALA A 18 -3.11 -6.38 4.99
N ILE A 19 -3.28 -5.17 5.54
CA ILE A 19 -2.91 -4.83 6.91
C ILE A 19 -3.68 -5.71 7.90
N ASP A 20 -5.00 -5.78 7.80
CA ASP A 20 -5.88 -6.59 8.65
C ASP A 20 -5.47 -8.08 8.61
N SER A 21 -5.07 -8.58 7.44
CA SER A 21 -4.58 -9.95 7.28
C SER A 21 -3.23 -10.18 7.97
N CYS A 22 -2.32 -9.21 7.91
CA CYS A 22 -1.04 -9.26 8.64
C CYS A 22 -1.27 -9.21 10.15
N GLU A 23 -2.14 -8.31 10.62
CA GLU A 23 -2.52 -8.22 12.03
C GLU A 23 -3.15 -9.52 12.53
N ALA A 24 -4.04 -10.13 11.75
CA ALA A 24 -4.65 -11.42 12.09
C ALA A 24 -3.62 -12.56 12.16
N LEU A 25 -2.61 -12.56 11.27
CA LEU A 25 -1.51 -13.52 11.31
C LEU A 25 -0.67 -13.37 12.59
N GLU A 26 -0.35 -12.13 12.99
CA GLU A 26 0.37 -11.85 14.24
C GLU A 26 -0.45 -12.24 15.47
N GLN A 27 -1.74 -11.90 15.51
CA GLN A 27 -2.65 -12.27 16.59
C GLN A 27 -2.83 -13.79 16.74
N ALA A 28 -2.72 -14.54 15.64
CA ALA A 28 -2.71 -15.99 15.67
C ALA A 28 -1.44 -16.60 16.28
N GLY A 29 -0.43 -15.77 16.60
CA GLY A 29 0.85 -16.21 17.16
C GLY A 29 1.72 -16.92 16.13
N TYR A 30 1.64 -16.51 14.86
CA TYR A 30 2.46 -17.11 13.80
C TYR A 30 3.95 -17.10 14.16
N ASP A 31 4.61 -18.21 13.86
CA ASP A 31 6.04 -18.42 14.03
C ASP A 31 6.54 -19.35 12.91
N GLU A 32 7.85 -19.50 12.79
CA GLU A 32 8.45 -20.32 11.74
C GLU A 32 8.08 -21.81 11.81
N GLN A 33 7.77 -22.34 13.00
CA GLN A 33 7.39 -23.73 13.20
C GLN A 33 6.02 -24.03 12.60
N HIS A 34 5.15 -23.01 12.51
CA HIS A 34 3.82 -23.13 11.91
C HIS A 34 3.82 -23.32 10.39
N ARG A 35 4.94 -23.11 9.69
CA ARG A 35 5.02 -23.15 8.21
C ARG A 35 4.57 -24.47 7.58
N THR A 36 4.76 -25.58 8.28
CA THR A 36 4.42 -26.94 7.80
C THR A 36 3.00 -27.37 8.17
N LEU A 37 2.28 -26.62 9.01
CA LEU A 37 0.88 -26.88 9.30
C LEU A 37 0.07 -26.82 8.02
N THR A 38 -0.93 -27.70 7.93
CA THR A 38 -1.78 -27.83 6.75
C THR A 38 -3.24 -27.53 7.08
N ILE A 39 -3.93 -26.97 6.10
CA ILE A 39 -5.38 -26.85 6.07
C ILE A 39 -5.89 -27.45 4.77
N ASP A 40 -7.05 -28.10 4.80
CA ASP A 40 -7.70 -28.60 3.60
C ASP A 40 -8.40 -27.44 2.87
N VAL A 41 -8.05 -27.26 1.59
CA VAL A 41 -8.66 -26.29 0.69
C VAL A 41 -9.12 -27.05 -0.54
N ASP A 42 -10.44 -27.15 -0.73
CA ASP A 42 -11.05 -27.89 -1.83
C ASP A 42 -10.50 -29.33 -1.98
N GLY A 43 -10.33 -30.04 -0.87
CA GLY A 43 -9.83 -31.42 -0.83
C GLY A 43 -8.32 -31.56 -1.03
N LYS A 44 -7.56 -30.46 -0.95
CA LYS A 44 -6.09 -30.46 -1.06
C LYS A 44 -5.47 -29.92 0.22
N PRO A 45 -4.50 -30.64 0.82
CA PRO A 45 -3.75 -30.12 1.95
C PRO A 45 -2.82 -29.00 1.46
N ILE A 46 -3.05 -27.78 1.92
CA ILE A 46 -2.23 -26.61 1.63
C ILE A 46 -1.49 -26.20 2.91
N THR A 47 -0.19 -25.96 2.81
CA THR A 47 0.61 -25.52 3.95
C THR A 47 0.39 -24.04 4.24
N VAL A 48 0.56 -23.63 5.49
CA VAL A 48 0.62 -22.21 5.88
C VAL A 48 1.67 -21.48 5.04
N GLN A 49 2.84 -22.08 4.82
CA GLN A 49 3.88 -21.48 3.95
C GLN A 49 3.39 -21.23 2.52
N ALA A 50 2.58 -22.10 1.93
CA ALA A 50 2.05 -21.90 0.58
C ALA A 50 1.05 -20.72 0.51
N PHE A 51 0.25 -20.53 1.56
CA PHE A 51 -0.59 -19.35 1.70
C PHE A 51 0.24 -18.08 1.79
N LEU A 52 1.27 -18.08 2.64
CA LEU A 52 2.16 -16.93 2.82
C LEU A 52 2.92 -16.59 1.52
N ILE A 53 3.44 -17.60 0.81
CA ILE A 53 4.04 -17.42 -0.52
C ILE A 53 3.08 -16.72 -1.48
N SER A 54 1.83 -17.16 -1.50
CA SER A 54 0.81 -16.55 -2.35
C SER A 54 0.56 -15.09 -1.94
N ALA A 55 0.50 -14.80 -0.64
CA ALA A 55 0.27 -13.45 -0.12
C ALA A 55 1.32 -12.42 -0.59
N TRP A 56 2.61 -12.78 -0.65
CA TRP A 56 3.65 -11.85 -1.12
C TRP A 56 3.96 -11.93 -2.62
N THR A 57 3.55 -12.99 -3.34
CA THR A 57 3.78 -13.11 -4.80
C THR A 57 2.59 -12.69 -5.66
N MET A 58 1.35 -12.85 -5.17
CA MET A 58 0.14 -12.45 -5.90
C MET A 58 0.13 -10.95 -6.26
N PRO A 59 0.53 -10.00 -5.37
CA PRO A 59 0.53 -8.58 -5.71
C PRO A 59 1.38 -8.24 -6.93
N GLU A 60 2.51 -8.93 -7.14
CA GLU A 60 3.35 -8.73 -8.32
C GLU A 60 2.60 -9.14 -9.60
N ARG A 61 1.91 -10.29 -9.59
CA ARG A 61 1.10 -10.74 -10.73
C ARG A 61 -0.02 -9.75 -11.05
N VAL A 62 -0.71 -9.26 -10.02
CA VAL A 62 -1.78 -8.25 -10.17
C VAL A 62 -1.20 -6.95 -10.72
N ARG A 63 -0.02 -6.51 -10.28
CA ARG A 63 0.67 -5.34 -10.82
C ARG A 63 0.93 -5.47 -12.32
N TYR A 64 1.45 -6.61 -12.78
CA TYR A 64 1.65 -6.82 -14.23
C TYR A 64 0.34 -6.89 -15.00
N HIS A 65 -0.73 -7.39 -14.40
CA HIS A 65 -2.05 -7.38 -15.01
C HIS A 65 -2.59 -5.95 -15.15
N ILE A 66 -2.45 -5.11 -14.12
CA ILE A 66 -2.83 -3.69 -14.17
C ILE A 66 -2.05 -2.96 -15.26
N ILE A 67 -0.74 -3.16 -15.37
CA ILE A 67 0.08 -2.54 -16.41
C ILE A 67 -0.42 -2.93 -17.80
N ARG A 68 -0.71 -4.21 -18.03
CA ARG A 68 -1.26 -4.68 -19.31
C ARG A 68 -2.65 -4.12 -19.59
N ALA A 69 -3.56 -4.15 -18.62
CA ALA A 69 -4.91 -3.61 -18.78
C ALA A 69 -4.91 -2.11 -19.10
N ARG A 70 -3.96 -1.36 -18.53
CA ARG A 70 -3.78 0.07 -18.84
C ARG A 70 -3.27 0.30 -20.25
N HIS A 71 -2.37 -0.56 -20.72
CA HIS A 71 -1.89 -0.54 -22.10
C HIS A 71 -3.01 -0.83 -23.08
N ASP A 72 -3.75 -1.91 -22.85
CA ASP A 72 -4.88 -2.32 -23.68
C ASP A 72 -6.00 -1.27 -23.72
N SER A 73 -6.10 -0.44 -22.67
CA SER A 73 -7.06 0.67 -22.56
C SER A 73 -6.50 2.02 -22.98
N GLU A 74 -5.28 2.09 -23.51
CA GLU A 74 -4.58 3.32 -23.93
C GLU A 74 -4.47 4.40 -22.84
N ILE A 75 -4.43 3.99 -21.56
CA ILE A 75 -4.28 4.86 -20.37
C ILE A 75 -2.93 4.64 -19.66
N ASP A 76 -1.95 4.18 -20.42
CA ASP A 76 -0.56 4.15 -19.96
C ASP A 76 -0.12 5.56 -19.55
N LEU A 77 0.67 5.61 -18.48
CA LEU A 77 1.30 6.87 -18.09
C LEU A 77 2.76 6.83 -18.55
N PRO A 78 3.26 7.90 -19.20
CA PRO A 78 4.63 7.97 -19.70
C PRO A 78 5.67 8.00 -18.57
N TYR A 79 5.24 8.27 -17.34
CA TYR A 79 6.06 8.21 -16.13
C TYR A 79 5.22 7.82 -14.92
N VAL A 80 5.87 7.41 -13.82
CA VAL A 80 5.19 7.10 -12.56
C VAL A 80 4.72 8.39 -11.89
N PRO A 81 3.41 8.63 -11.68
CA PRO A 81 2.91 9.86 -11.08
C PRO A 81 3.42 10.09 -9.66
N GLU A 82 3.51 11.37 -9.27
CA GLU A 82 3.97 11.82 -7.96
C GLU A 82 3.20 11.13 -6.81
N THR A 83 1.88 11.00 -6.96
CA THR A 83 1.02 10.34 -5.96
C THR A 83 1.33 8.85 -5.78
N ALA A 84 1.68 8.14 -6.86
CA ALA A 84 2.10 6.74 -6.80
C ALA A 84 3.49 6.60 -6.16
N ARG A 85 4.42 7.54 -6.45
CA ARG A 85 5.74 7.57 -5.80
C ARG A 85 5.63 7.79 -4.30
N VAL A 86 4.78 8.73 -3.88
CA VAL A 86 4.48 9.00 -2.46
C VAL A 86 3.95 7.74 -1.77
N LEU A 87 2.92 7.09 -2.35
CA LEU A 87 2.32 5.90 -1.75
C LEU A 87 3.35 4.77 -1.57
N ASN A 88 4.17 4.51 -2.59
CA ASN A 88 5.21 3.47 -2.51
C ASN A 88 6.26 3.78 -1.45
N ALA A 89 6.71 5.03 -1.35
CA ALA A 89 7.71 5.44 -0.36
C ALA A 89 7.17 5.31 1.07
N VAL A 90 5.92 5.72 1.30
CA VAL A 90 5.26 5.56 2.62
C VAL A 90 5.06 4.09 2.95
N ALA A 91 4.59 3.27 2.00
CA ALA A 91 4.42 1.83 2.21
C ALA A 91 5.73 1.15 2.59
N ALA A 92 6.84 1.50 1.92
CA ALA A 92 8.17 0.98 2.26
C ALA A 92 8.60 1.40 3.67
N ALA A 93 8.42 2.66 4.05
CA ALA A 93 8.74 3.13 5.40
C ALA A 93 7.89 2.45 6.49
N CYS A 94 6.61 2.19 6.22
CA CYS A 94 5.74 1.45 7.14
C CYS A 94 6.11 -0.03 7.24
N ALA A 95 6.59 -0.65 6.16
CA ALA A 95 7.00 -2.05 6.17
C ALA A 95 8.15 -2.32 7.15
N GLU A 96 9.05 -1.35 7.36
CA GLU A 96 10.13 -1.44 8.35
C GLU A 96 9.63 -1.46 9.82
N LEU A 97 8.35 -1.14 10.07
CA LEU A 97 7.75 -1.23 11.40
C LEU A 97 7.18 -2.62 11.72
N VAL A 98 7.02 -3.48 10.72
CA VAL A 98 6.49 -4.84 10.93
C VAL A 98 7.46 -5.62 11.82
N GLY A 99 6.97 -6.18 12.92
CA GLY A 99 7.79 -6.88 13.92
C GLY A 99 8.69 -5.98 14.79
N ALA A 100 8.55 -4.65 14.74
CA ALA A 100 9.35 -3.72 15.54
C ALA A 100 8.90 -3.60 17.02
N GLY A 101 7.88 -4.36 17.43
CA GLY A 101 7.32 -4.40 18.79
C GLY A 101 6.44 -3.19 19.15
N ASP A 102 5.88 -3.19 20.36
CA ASP A 102 4.94 -2.16 20.85
C ASP A 102 5.54 -0.75 20.97
N HIS A 103 6.88 -0.70 21.01
CA HIS A 103 7.67 0.52 21.14
C HIS A 103 8.71 0.57 20.03
N PRO A 104 8.28 0.76 18.77
CA PRO A 104 9.19 0.68 17.64
C PRO A 104 10.24 1.79 17.75
N PRO A 105 11.52 1.50 17.50
CA PRO A 105 12.52 2.54 17.36
C PRO A 105 12.07 3.51 16.26
N ALA A 106 12.23 4.82 16.50
CA ALA A 106 11.77 5.88 15.61
C ALA A 106 10.24 6.06 15.44
N LYS A 107 9.40 5.62 16.40
CA LYS A 107 7.96 5.98 16.47
C LYS A 107 7.69 7.46 16.20
N ALA A 108 8.51 8.33 16.79
CA ALA A 108 8.41 9.79 16.62
C ALA A 108 8.61 10.24 15.16
N ALA A 109 9.46 9.57 14.38
CA ALA A 109 9.70 9.90 12.99
C ALA A 109 8.47 9.60 12.12
N ILE A 110 7.82 8.45 12.33
CA ILE A 110 6.60 8.07 11.61
C ILE A 110 5.43 9.00 11.97
N GLN A 111 5.29 9.34 13.24
CA GLN A 111 4.30 10.33 13.69
C GLN A 111 4.55 11.70 13.07
N SER A 112 5.81 12.13 13.00
CA SER A 112 6.21 13.39 12.35
C SER A 112 5.92 13.37 10.85
N MET A 113 6.14 12.25 10.16
CA MET A 113 5.81 12.09 8.75
C MET A 113 4.30 12.27 8.51
N SER A 114 3.46 11.61 9.32
CA SER A 114 2.00 11.76 9.25
C SER A 114 1.57 13.21 9.50
N HIS A 115 2.12 13.85 10.54
CA HIS A 115 1.86 15.26 10.84
C HIS A 115 2.28 16.20 9.70
N TRP A 116 3.42 15.93 9.06
CA TRP A 116 3.90 16.71 7.92
C TRP A 116 2.92 16.64 6.75
N TYR A 117 2.42 15.45 6.39
CA TYR A 117 1.40 15.34 5.33
C TYR A 117 0.16 16.17 5.65
N ARG A 118 -0.38 16.06 6.86
CA ARG A 118 -1.63 16.76 7.24
C ARG A 118 -1.50 18.28 7.32
N ASN A 119 -0.38 18.76 7.84
CA ASN A 119 -0.24 20.19 8.16
C ASN A 119 0.57 20.98 7.14
N HIS A 120 1.34 20.30 6.29
CA HIS A 120 2.17 20.95 5.28
C HIS A 120 1.74 20.54 3.88
N PHE A 121 1.66 19.24 3.58
CA PHE A 121 1.31 18.80 2.23
C PHE A 121 -0.14 19.16 1.86
N ASP A 122 -1.09 18.70 2.68
CA ASP A 122 -2.54 18.91 2.48
C ASP A 122 -2.91 20.40 2.53
N ALA A 123 -2.16 21.21 3.28
CA ALA A 123 -2.39 22.64 3.39
C ALA A 123 -1.74 23.44 2.26
N TYR A 124 -0.43 23.26 2.02
CA TYR A 124 0.33 24.17 1.16
C TYR A 124 0.24 23.83 -0.32
N VAL A 125 0.18 22.55 -0.69
CA VAL A 125 0.16 22.15 -2.11
C VAL A 125 -1.14 22.61 -2.79
N PRO A 126 -2.34 22.34 -2.24
CA PRO A 126 -3.57 22.84 -2.84
C PRO A 126 -3.64 24.37 -2.87
N ASN A 127 -3.23 25.04 -1.80
CA ASN A 127 -3.20 26.50 -1.73
C ASN A 127 -2.33 27.10 -2.83
N ALA A 128 -1.11 26.60 -3.03
CA ALA A 128 -0.23 27.07 -4.10
C ALA A 128 -0.84 26.89 -5.50
N ILE A 129 -1.54 25.77 -5.74
CA ILE A 129 -2.24 25.51 -7.01
C ILE A 129 -3.41 26.48 -7.19
N MET A 130 -4.18 26.76 -6.13
CA MET A 130 -5.33 27.67 -6.16
C MET A 130 -4.90 29.12 -6.37
N SER A 131 -3.89 29.60 -5.63
CA SER A 131 -3.37 30.97 -5.78
C SER A 131 -2.89 31.29 -7.20
N ARG A 132 -2.38 30.29 -7.93
CA ARG A 132 -2.02 30.46 -9.36
C ARG A 132 -3.23 30.65 -10.26
N LYS A 133 -4.35 29.97 -9.98
CA LYS A 133 -5.59 30.12 -10.75
C LYS A 133 -6.18 31.52 -10.59
N ASP A 134 -6.10 32.08 -9.38
CA ASP A 134 -6.62 33.42 -9.08
C ASP A 134 -5.77 34.55 -9.71
N SER A 135 -4.51 34.28 -10.04
CA SER A 135 -3.59 35.24 -10.66
C SER A 135 -3.48 35.12 -12.19
N THR A 136 -4.23 34.19 -12.79
CA THR A 136 -4.34 34.00 -14.25
C THR A 136 -5.76 34.16 -14.80
N GLY A 137 -6.71 34.63 -13.98
CA GLY A 137 -8.03 35.14 -14.38
C GLY A 137 -8.07 36.65 -14.36
#